data_AF-A0A433PEA5-F1
#
_entry.id   AF-A0A433PEA5-F1
#
_cell.length_a   1.000
_cell.length_b   1.000
_cell.length_c   1.000
_cell.angle_alpha   90.00
_cell.angle_beta   90.00
_cell.angle_gamma   90.00
#
_symmetry.space_group_name_H-M   'P 1'
#
loop_
_entity.id
_entity.type
_entity.pdbx_description
1 polymer ?
#
loop_
_entity_poly.entity_id
_entity_poly.type
_entity_poly.pdbx_seq_one_letter_code
_entity_poly.pdbx_strand_id
1 'polypeptide(L)'
;MKQNPSYNRERKNGRTVFGAIVKVGQVAYDVSDLVREEENVSVLSKPSNHPPSVKSASEMESTISIRNTQGQIIVGILHKVPLTAQVSVGKPKIGLICHGIFGHKNYLYQPLLAKSLPFDTFRFDFRGNGDSDGQMKYADFDENVDDLVTVVKYLEKEYEIYTIIGHSRGAIVMFRYAATHGRSIPHIVNISARFYMINVKSRHDERILETQGYYDWKARANGKDVSLKISKEDLELFANWDNYFVKELPLTMSVLTCHGLEDKIVPVRDAAAYANIIPIHTLQLFPGADHNYQGHYEELVSVVSRYFDIESAKEVFWRHGAGMSVQVPRWIQVEGVRNFRDLGGWSLRSGSNGTAYFRERMIFRCGDITNITDEGIMTLYQLNIRAIFDFRSIPEIEKSGGPRAITGITRIAVPIFSEVDYSPEALAFRWENYFGGADGFAKVYQTILSNAPPHFSVIFRHMLRNPQSPLLIHCTAGKDRTGVFCMLTLGLCGVDDEVICREYELTERGYWVEDQQIQAYSQALNKTPEEIQRFMSSKFVRIFIAVCIPNLRRYEAMKATLTLFRATYGSFEEYVRDQCGLSEQEVIGLRRMLVVEAGATVGGLRRPRL
;
A
#
# COMPACT_ATOMS: atom_id res chain seq x y z
N MET A 1 45.53 32.48 27.24
CA MET A 1 45.33 31.82 28.56
C MET A 1 44.19 30.83 28.42
N LYS A 2 44.41 29.60 28.87
CA LYS A 2 43.53 28.42 28.76
C LYS A 2 42.26 28.58 29.59
N GLN A 3 41.13 28.06 29.12
CA GLN A 3 40.20 27.22 29.91
C GLN A 3 39.49 26.22 28.98
N ASN A 4 39.86 24.95 29.08
CA ASN A 4 39.19 23.80 28.48
C ASN A 4 37.93 23.45 29.29
N PRO A 5 36.82 23.01 28.67
CA PRO A 5 35.81 22.24 29.37
C PRO A 5 36.31 20.80 29.60
N SER A 6 36.23 20.35 30.85
CA SER A 6 36.66 19.04 31.33
C SER A 6 35.71 17.92 30.86
N TYR A 7 36.24 16.95 30.11
CA TYR A 7 35.59 15.66 29.87
C TYR A 7 35.96 14.70 31.01
N ASN A 8 34.97 14.27 31.80
CA ASN A 8 35.18 13.19 32.75
C ASN A 8 35.14 11.84 32.00
N ARG A 9 36.32 11.23 31.80
CA ARG A 9 36.47 9.86 31.32
C ARG A 9 36.63 8.95 32.54
N GLU A 10 35.57 8.29 32.98
CA GLU A 10 35.72 7.09 33.80
C GLU A 10 35.69 5.84 32.91
N ARG A 11 36.78 5.08 32.93
CA ARG A 11 36.85 3.72 32.38
C ARG A 11 36.50 2.74 33.49
N LYS A 12 35.35 2.06 33.38
CA LYS A 12 35.11 0.78 34.07
C LYS A 12 34.68 -0.26 33.03
N ASN A 13 35.44 -1.34 32.97
CA ASN A 13 35.13 -2.62 32.32
C ASN A 13 34.81 -2.62 30.80
N GLY A 14 35.66 -1.98 29.99
CA GLY A 14 35.86 -2.40 28.58
C GLY A 14 34.68 -2.31 27.61
N ARG A 15 33.56 -1.67 27.94
CA ARG A 15 32.42 -1.45 27.04
C ARG A 15 32.20 0.06 26.81
N THR A 16 32.07 0.46 25.55
CA THR A 16 31.73 1.85 25.15
C THR A 16 30.21 1.99 25.09
N VAL A 17 29.62 2.82 25.97
CA VAL A 17 28.20 3.16 25.96
C VAL A 17 28.04 4.51 25.26
N PHE A 18 27.23 4.57 24.20
CA PHE A 18 26.89 5.82 23.52
C PHE A 18 25.71 6.48 24.23
N GLY A 19 25.98 7.47 25.09
CA GLY A 19 24.96 8.40 25.57
C GLY A 19 24.91 9.60 24.63
N ALA A 20 23.83 9.76 23.86
CA ALA A 20 23.61 10.94 23.02
C ALA A 20 22.52 11.81 23.64
N ILE A 21 22.89 12.89 24.34
CA ILE A 21 21.92 13.90 24.76
C ILE A 21 21.59 14.76 23.54
N VAL A 22 20.34 14.73 23.08
CA VAL A 22 19.86 15.61 22.02
C VAL A 22 19.21 16.83 22.67
N LYS A 23 19.71 18.02 22.36
CA LYS A 23 19.09 19.29 22.74
C LYS A 23 18.21 19.79 21.59
N VAL A 24 16.93 20.04 21.87
CA VAL A 24 16.00 20.75 20.99
C VAL A 24 15.47 21.94 21.77
N GLY A 25 15.87 23.15 21.39
CA GLY A 25 15.59 24.36 22.18
C GLY A 25 16.26 24.31 23.57
N GLN A 26 15.55 24.77 24.61
CA GLN A 26 16.05 24.81 25.99
C GLN A 26 15.88 23.50 26.79
N VAL A 27 15.29 22.45 26.19
CA VAL A 27 15.02 21.19 26.89
C VAL A 27 15.98 20.09 26.39
N ALA A 28 16.55 19.33 27.32
CA ALA A 28 17.45 18.22 27.05
C ALA A 28 16.72 16.89 27.31
N TYR A 29 16.82 15.95 26.38
CA TYR A 29 16.27 14.60 26.52
C TYR A 29 17.42 13.60 26.73
N ASP A 30 17.31 12.79 27.77
CA ASP A 30 18.22 11.67 28.05
C ASP A 30 17.61 10.38 27.47
N VAL A 31 18.32 9.74 26.55
CA VAL A 31 17.89 8.54 25.81
C VAL A 31 18.58 7.27 26.33
N SER A 32 19.26 7.35 27.47
CA SER A 32 20.03 6.23 28.04
C SER A 32 19.17 5.08 28.59
N ASP A 33 17.87 5.29 28.84
CA ASP A 33 16.97 4.27 29.41
C ASP A 33 16.47 3.22 28.41
N LEU A 34 16.66 3.42 27.09
CA LEU A 34 16.17 2.50 26.05
C LEU A 34 17.13 1.35 25.70
N VAL A 35 18.32 1.30 26.29
CA VAL A 35 19.40 0.34 25.92
C VAL A 35 19.56 -0.80 26.94
N ARG A 36 18.71 -0.92 27.96
CA ARG A 36 18.96 -1.83 29.09
C ARG A 36 18.28 -3.21 29.09
N GLU A 37 17.52 -3.59 28.08
CA GLU A 37 16.78 -4.88 28.10
C GLU A 37 17.26 -5.91 27.07
N GLU A 38 18.56 -6.16 26.94
CA GLU A 38 19.07 -7.43 26.41
C GLU A 38 20.42 -7.76 27.06
N GLU A 39 20.40 -8.38 28.24
CA GLU A 39 21.46 -9.27 28.79
C GLU A 39 21.17 -9.54 30.28
N ASN A 40 20.44 -10.62 30.60
CA ASN A 40 20.74 -11.54 31.71
C ASN A 40 19.61 -12.55 31.98
N VAL A 41 19.88 -13.81 31.63
CA VAL A 41 19.23 -15.00 32.19
C VAL A 41 20.03 -15.40 33.44
N SER A 42 19.48 -15.19 34.66
CA SER A 42 19.52 -16.11 35.83
C SER A 42 19.20 -15.43 37.18
N VAL A 43 18.18 -16.00 37.84
CA VAL A 43 17.95 -16.24 39.30
C VAL A 43 18.05 -15.09 40.34
N LEU A 44 16.85 -14.74 40.86
CA LEU A 44 16.43 -14.24 42.20
C LEU A 44 16.86 -12.84 42.71
N SER A 45 15.88 -11.93 42.81
CA SER A 45 15.13 -11.63 44.07
C SER A 45 14.11 -10.48 43.85
N LYS A 46 12.90 -10.61 44.43
CA LYS A 46 11.83 -9.59 44.38
C LYS A 46 12.23 -8.33 45.16
N PRO A 47 11.78 -7.15 44.73
CA PRO A 47 10.72 -6.49 45.49
C PRO A 47 9.58 -5.93 44.61
N SER A 48 8.44 -5.78 45.26
CA SER A 48 7.13 -5.37 44.75
C SER A 48 7.08 -3.94 44.23
N ASN A 49 6.46 -3.75 43.06
CA ASN A 49 5.33 -2.84 42.87
C ASN A 49 4.61 -3.18 41.56
N HIS A 50 3.28 -3.22 41.61
CA HIS A 50 2.40 -3.76 40.57
C HIS A 50 2.66 -3.18 39.17
N PRO A 51 2.85 -4.01 38.13
CA PRO A 51 2.77 -3.55 36.74
C PRO A 51 1.28 -3.33 36.35
N PRO A 52 0.99 -2.37 35.46
CA PRO A 52 -0.35 -2.25 34.87
C PRO A 52 -0.69 -3.57 34.19
N SER A 53 -1.89 -4.09 34.46
CA SER A 53 -2.33 -5.40 34.00
C SER A 53 -2.24 -5.52 32.48
N VAL A 54 -1.31 -6.34 31.99
CA VAL A 54 -1.36 -6.84 30.61
C VAL A 54 -2.60 -7.73 30.53
N LYS A 55 -3.59 -7.27 29.76
CA LYS A 55 -4.84 -7.98 29.50
C LYS A 55 -4.54 -9.39 28.98
N SER A 56 -5.25 -10.38 29.52
CA SER A 56 -5.08 -11.78 29.13
C SER A 56 -5.39 -12.01 27.65
N ALA A 57 -4.83 -13.04 27.01
CA ALA A 57 -5.08 -13.35 25.59
C ALA A 57 -6.57 -13.58 25.25
N SER A 58 -7.42 -13.87 26.25
CA SER A 58 -8.88 -13.98 26.10
C SER A 58 -9.60 -12.63 26.03
N GLU A 59 -8.98 -11.52 26.43
CA GLU A 59 -9.58 -10.18 26.42
C GLU A 59 -9.46 -9.47 25.05
N MET A 60 -8.70 -10.04 24.10
CA MET A 60 -8.51 -9.47 22.76
C MET A 60 -9.43 -10.08 21.69
N GLU A 61 -10.16 -11.15 22.00
CA GLU A 61 -11.12 -11.76 21.09
C GLU A 61 -12.56 -11.52 21.56
N SER A 62 -13.45 -11.19 20.63
CA SER A 62 -14.88 -11.03 20.90
C SER A 62 -15.71 -11.69 19.82
N THR A 63 -16.76 -12.40 20.23
CA THR A 63 -17.71 -13.02 19.29
C THR A 63 -18.72 -11.98 18.81
N ILE A 64 -18.92 -11.89 17.50
CA ILE A 64 -19.90 -11.00 16.87
C ILE A 64 -20.88 -11.83 16.07
N SER A 65 -22.16 -11.51 16.21
CA SER A 65 -23.27 -12.10 15.45
C SER A 65 -23.86 -11.07 14.51
N ILE A 66 -23.84 -11.34 13.21
CA ILE A 66 -24.28 -10.43 12.14
C ILE A 66 -25.47 -11.06 11.43
N ARG A 67 -26.58 -10.33 11.33
CA ARG A 67 -27.77 -10.82 10.61
C ARG A 67 -27.65 -10.51 9.12
N ASN A 68 -27.78 -11.52 8.26
CA ASN A 68 -27.80 -11.35 6.81
C ASN A 68 -29.18 -10.92 6.29
N THR A 69 -29.26 -10.64 4.99
CA THR A 69 -30.49 -10.18 4.32
C THR A 69 -31.65 -11.18 4.37
N GLN A 70 -31.34 -12.46 4.59
CA GLN A 70 -32.33 -13.53 4.72
C GLN A 70 -32.73 -13.79 6.20
N GLY A 71 -32.21 -12.99 7.12
CA GLY A 71 -32.52 -13.09 8.54
C GLY A 71 -31.69 -14.13 9.30
N GLN A 72 -30.75 -14.82 8.66
CA GLN A 72 -29.85 -15.79 9.29
C GLN A 72 -28.71 -15.08 10.04
N ILE A 73 -28.20 -15.72 11.09
CA ILE A 73 -27.07 -15.21 11.88
C ILE A 73 -25.74 -15.79 11.37
N ILE A 74 -24.82 -14.89 11.02
CA ILE A 74 -23.42 -15.15 10.69
C ILE A 74 -22.57 -14.83 11.91
N VAL A 75 -21.84 -15.83 12.43
CA VAL A 75 -21.05 -15.70 13.66
C VAL A 75 -19.56 -15.66 13.34
N GLY A 76 -18.86 -14.68 13.91
CA GLY A 76 -17.41 -14.55 13.77
C GLY A 76 -16.72 -14.12 15.06
N ILE A 77 -15.40 -14.14 15.01
CA ILE A 77 -14.51 -13.70 16.10
C ILE A 77 -13.70 -12.52 15.59
N LEU A 78 -13.88 -11.38 16.26
CA LEU A 78 -13.04 -10.20 16.11
C LEU A 78 -11.85 -10.34 17.05
N HIS A 79 -10.65 -10.37 16.49
CA HIS A 79 -9.40 -10.25 17.22
C HIS A 79 -8.88 -8.82 17.10
N LYS A 80 -8.72 -8.15 18.24
CA LYS A 80 -8.17 -6.79 18.31
C LYS A 80 -6.68 -6.79 18.60
N VAL A 81 -5.93 -6.06 17.79
CA VAL A 81 -4.50 -5.81 18.03
C VAL A 81 -4.36 -4.60 18.97
N PRO A 82 -3.42 -4.59 19.93
CA PRO A 82 -3.20 -3.44 20.81
C PRO A 82 -2.99 -2.13 20.05
N LEU A 83 -3.61 -1.03 20.52
CA LEU A 83 -3.54 0.31 19.92
C LEU A 83 -2.11 0.81 19.65
N THR A 84 -1.12 0.35 20.40
CA THR A 84 0.30 0.70 20.20
C THR A 84 0.89 0.15 18.90
N ALA A 85 0.27 -0.87 18.31
CA ALA A 85 0.67 -1.46 17.03
C ALA A 85 -0.21 -0.98 15.85
N GLN A 86 -1.36 -0.35 16.13
CA GLN A 86 -2.24 0.19 15.08
C GLN A 86 -1.91 1.64 14.77
N VAL A 87 -1.45 1.84 13.55
CA VAL A 87 -1.11 3.14 13.01
C VAL A 87 -1.94 3.34 11.75
N SER A 88 -3.21 3.70 11.91
CA SER A 88 -4.08 4.10 10.78
C SER A 88 -4.57 5.52 11.01
N VAL A 89 -4.50 6.35 9.98
CA VAL A 89 -5.31 7.58 9.92
C VAL A 89 -6.70 7.19 9.45
N GLY A 90 -7.73 7.64 10.15
CA GLY A 90 -9.11 7.26 9.86
C GLY A 90 -9.54 5.98 10.57
N LYS A 91 -10.33 5.13 9.90
CA LYS A 91 -10.84 3.90 10.49
C LYS A 91 -9.70 2.90 10.72
N PRO A 92 -9.70 2.15 11.84
CA PRO A 92 -8.78 1.03 12.02
C PRO A 92 -8.84 0.05 10.85
N LYS A 93 -7.69 -0.48 10.46
CA LYS A 93 -7.59 -1.52 9.41
C LYS A 93 -8.08 -2.86 9.97
N ILE A 94 -8.84 -3.60 9.16
CA ILE A 94 -9.25 -4.97 9.47
C ILE A 94 -9.00 -5.93 8.32
N GLY A 95 -8.58 -7.16 8.64
CA GLY A 95 -8.49 -8.27 7.71
C GLY A 95 -9.60 -9.30 7.92
N LEU A 96 -10.23 -9.76 6.83
CA LEU A 96 -11.21 -10.84 6.88
C LEU A 96 -10.55 -12.19 6.59
N ILE A 97 -10.90 -13.22 7.34
CA ILE A 97 -10.40 -14.59 7.12
C ILE A 97 -11.59 -15.51 6.83
N CYS A 98 -11.58 -16.09 5.62
CA CYS A 98 -12.64 -16.93 5.08
C CYS A 98 -12.18 -18.40 4.98
N HIS A 99 -12.93 -19.31 5.61
CA HIS A 99 -12.60 -20.74 5.61
C HIS A 99 -13.06 -21.47 4.33
N GLY A 100 -12.54 -22.69 4.12
CA GLY A 100 -12.93 -23.58 3.03
C GLY A 100 -14.17 -24.43 3.33
N ILE A 101 -14.54 -25.32 2.40
CA ILE A 101 -15.64 -26.28 2.60
C ILE A 101 -15.35 -27.21 3.78
N PHE A 102 -16.36 -27.54 4.60
CA PHE A 102 -16.22 -28.21 5.91
C PHE A 102 -15.33 -27.49 6.94
N GLY A 103 -14.86 -26.29 6.62
CA GLY A 103 -14.11 -25.45 7.54
C GLY A 103 -15.00 -24.74 8.55
N HIS A 104 -14.34 -24.02 9.45
CA HIS A 104 -14.96 -23.06 10.35
C HIS A 104 -13.91 -21.99 10.72
N LYS A 105 -14.32 -20.93 11.39
CA LYS A 105 -13.51 -19.77 11.77
C LYS A 105 -12.33 -20.09 12.69
N ASN A 106 -12.30 -21.26 13.32
CA ASN A 106 -11.20 -21.71 14.19
C ASN A 106 -10.43 -22.91 13.59
N TYR A 107 -10.57 -23.15 12.28
CA TYR A 107 -9.98 -24.29 11.59
C TYR A 107 -8.54 -24.00 11.12
N LEU A 108 -7.65 -25.00 11.28
CA LEU A 108 -6.24 -24.98 10.83
C LEU A 108 -5.42 -23.83 11.45
N TYR A 109 -4.65 -23.14 10.62
CA TYR A 109 -3.81 -21.99 10.94
C TYR A 109 -4.60 -20.69 11.14
N GLN A 110 -5.92 -20.64 10.91
CA GLN A 110 -6.67 -19.38 10.95
C GLN A 110 -6.56 -18.62 12.29
N PRO A 111 -6.64 -19.27 13.48
CA PRO A 111 -6.44 -18.57 14.75
C PRO A 111 -5.02 -18.05 14.93
N LEU A 112 -4.02 -18.78 14.44
CA LEU A 112 -2.62 -18.36 14.49
C LEU A 112 -2.41 -17.14 13.57
N LEU A 113 -2.90 -17.23 12.33
CA LEU A 113 -2.86 -16.15 11.35
C LEU A 113 -3.52 -14.87 11.88
N ALA A 114 -4.72 -14.99 12.45
CA ALA A 114 -5.48 -13.86 13.02
C ALA A 114 -4.67 -13.07 14.05
N LYS A 115 -3.84 -13.76 14.85
CA LYS A 115 -3.02 -13.18 15.91
C LYS A 115 -1.68 -12.65 15.44
N SER A 116 -1.18 -13.13 14.30
CA SER A 116 0.13 -12.72 13.76
C SER A 116 0.07 -11.49 12.87
N LEU A 117 -1.11 -11.10 12.40
CA LEU A 117 -1.28 -9.95 11.52
C LEU A 117 -1.20 -8.62 12.28
N PRO A 118 -0.63 -7.55 11.68
CA PRO A 118 -0.39 -6.26 12.36
C PRO A 118 -1.64 -5.36 12.44
N PHE A 119 -2.83 -5.89 12.20
CA PHE A 119 -4.10 -5.16 12.19
C PHE A 119 -5.23 -6.05 12.74
N ASP A 120 -6.37 -5.47 13.10
CA ASP A 120 -7.52 -6.23 13.60
C ASP A 120 -7.92 -7.31 12.58
N THR A 121 -8.43 -8.45 13.05
CA THR A 121 -8.92 -9.49 12.14
C THR A 121 -10.30 -9.97 12.52
N PHE A 122 -11.10 -10.29 11.52
CA PHE A 122 -12.40 -10.91 11.69
C PHE A 122 -12.47 -12.21 10.90
N ARG A 123 -12.54 -13.33 11.63
CA ARG A 123 -12.72 -14.66 11.07
C ARG A 123 -14.13 -15.14 11.38
N PHE A 124 -14.87 -15.61 10.38
CA PHE A 124 -16.29 -15.92 10.54
C PHE A 124 -16.66 -17.22 9.86
N ASP A 125 -17.76 -17.81 10.31
CA ASP A 125 -18.35 -18.98 9.69
C ASP A 125 -19.32 -18.56 8.59
N PHE A 126 -19.16 -19.06 7.37
CA PHE A 126 -20.22 -18.95 6.35
C PHE A 126 -21.50 -19.63 6.83
N ARG A 127 -22.66 -19.24 6.28
CA ARG A 127 -23.92 -19.91 6.61
C ARG A 127 -23.81 -21.44 6.44
N GLY A 128 -24.46 -22.17 7.34
CA GLY A 128 -24.42 -23.64 7.37
C GLY A 128 -23.12 -24.25 7.90
N ASN A 129 -22.19 -23.43 8.40
CA ASN A 129 -20.92 -23.89 8.97
C ASN A 129 -20.75 -23.38 10.41
N GLY A 130 -19.98 -24.11 11.20
CA GLY A 130 -19.59 -23.71 12.56
C GLY A 130 -20.78 -23.28 13.43
N ASP A 131 -20.75 -22.03 13.90
CA ASP A 131 -21.78 -21.46 14.76
C ASP A 131 -22.79 -20.57 13.99
N SER A 132 -22.67 -20.47 12.66
CA SER A 132 -23.60 -19.71 11.82
C SER A 132 -24.85 -20.53 11.47
N ASP A 133 -25.98 -19.84 11.35
CA ASP A 133 -27.25 -20.42 10.92
C ASP A 133 -27.18 -20.99 9.49
N GLY A 134 -28.14 -21.83 9.13
CA GLY A 134 -28.32 -22.35 7.77
C GLY A 134 -27.95 -23.81 7.62
N GLN A 135 -27.83 -24.28 6.37
CA GLN A 135 -27.42 -25.64 6.04
C GLN A 135 -26.25 -25.60 5.05
N MET A 136 -25.26 -26.45 5.27
CA MET A 136 -24.12 -26.59 4.37
C MET A 136 -24.58 -27.11 3.01
N LYS A 137 -24.10 -26.49 1.93
CA LYS A 137 -24.32 -26.94 0.55
C LYS A 137 -22.98 -27.07 -0.17
N TYR A 138 -23.00 -27.77 -1.30
CA TYR A 138 -21.78 -28.07 -2.04
C TYR A 138 -21.34 -26.92 -2.97
N ALA A 139 -22.30 -26.28 -3.65
CA ALA A 139 -22.07 -25.31 -4.71
C ALA A 139 -22.73 -23.92 -4.47
N ASP A 140 -22.94 -23.54 -3.22
CA ASP A 140 -23.56 -22.26 -2.79
C ASP A 140 -22.59 -21.06 -2.78
N PHE A 141 -21.77 -20.92 -3.84
CA PHE A 141 -20.77 -19.84 -3.91
C PHE A 141 -21.41 -18.45 -3.80
N ASP A 142 -22.51 -18.19 -4.52
CA ASP A 142 -23.20 -16.90 -4.48
C ASP A 142 -23.77 -16.59 -3.08
N GLU A 143 -24.30 -17.59 -2.37
CA GLU A 143 -24.77 -17.40 -0.99
C GLU A 143 -23.62 -17.06 -0.03
N ASN A 144 -22.44 -17.64 -0.23
CA ASN A 144 -21.26 -17.30 0.57
C ASN A 144 -20.71 -15.91 0.19
N VAL A 145 -20.82 -15.50 -1.08
CA VAL A 145 -20.52 -14.13 -1.50
C VAL A 145 -21.47 -13.16 -0.79
N ASP A 146 -22.77 -13.46 -0.72
CA ASP A 146 -23.76 -12.64 0.01
C ASP A 146 -23.43 -12.52 1.51
N ASP A 147 -22.96 -13.60 2.13
CA ASP A 147 -22.50 -13.57 3.52
C ASP A 147 -21.26 -12.67 3.67
N LEU A 148 -20.28 -12.80 2.77
CA LEU A 148 -19.09 -11.95 2.77
C LEU A 148 -19.46 -10.47 2.56
N VAL A 149 -20.38 -10.17 1.63
CA VAL A 149 -20.92 -8.82 1.42
C VAL A 149 -21.57 -8.29 2.70
N THR A 150 -22.33 -9.12 3.39
CA THR A 150 -22.99 -8.77 4.66
C THR A 150 -21.96 -8.42 5.73
N VAL A 151 -20.94 -9.28 5.91
CA VAL A 151 -19.87 -9.07 6.89
C VAL A 151 -19.06 -7.81 6.58
N VAL A 152 -18.69 -7.61 5.31
CA VAL A 152 -17.98 -6.41 4.87
C VAL A 152 -18.81 -5.16 5.19
N LYS A 153 -20.08 -5.10 4.78
CA LYS A 153 -20.96 -3.94 5.05
C LYS A 153 -21.13 -3.66 6.54
N TYR A 154 -21.13 -4.70 7.39
CA TYR A 154 -21.20 -4.54 8.83
C TYR A 154 -19.93 -3.88 9.37
N LEU A 155 -18.76 -4.41 9.03
CA LEU A 155 -17.47 -3.95 9.56
C LEU A 155 -17.05 -2.61 9.00
N GLU A 156 -17.38 -2.29 7.74
CA GLU A 156 -17.08 -1.00 7.10
C GLU A 156 -17.64 0.22 7.84
N LYS A 157 -18.60 0.03 8.76
CA LYS A 157 -19.10 1.10 9.63
C LYS A 157 -17.98 1.64 10.52
N GLU A 158 -17.13 0.77 11.04
CA GLU A 158 -16.10 1.09 12.03
C GLU A 158 -14.67 0.88 11.50
N TYR A 159 -14.52 0.07 10.45
CA TYR A 159 -13.22 -0.37 9.94
C TYR A 159 -13.01 0.01 8.47
N GLU A 160 -11.73 0.09 8.10
CA GLU A 160 -11.28 0.01 6.71
C GLU A 160 -10.97 -1.47 6.39
N ILE A 161 -11.64 -2.05 5.39
CA ILE A 161 -11.34 -3.42 4.94
C ILE A 161 -10.01 -3.41 4.19
N TYR A 162 -8.96 -3.84 4.88
CA TYR A 162 -7.60 -3.77 4.38
C TYR A 162 -7.20 -5.01 3.58
N THR A 163 -7.71 -6.17 3.98
CA THR A 163 -7.46 -7.43 3.28
C THR A 163 -8.60 -8.42 3.44
N ILE A 164 -8.73 -9.31 2.46
CA ILE A 164 -9.47 -10.56 2.62
C ILE A 164 -8.50 -11.71 2.33
N ILE A 165 -8.51 -12.70 3.23
CA ILE A 165 -7.69 -13.89 3.18
C ILE A 165 -8.64 -15.08 3.08
N GLY A 166 -8.57 -15.82 1.98
CA GLY A 166 -9.41 -16.98 1.77
C GLY A 166 -8.59 -18.26 1.73
N HIS A 167 -9.13 -19.32 2.32
CA HIS A 167 -8.63 -20.68 2.15
C HIS A 167 -9.58 -21.49 1.27
N SER A 168 -9.06 -22.13 0.22
CA SER A 168 -9.75 -23.10 -0.61
C SER A 168 -11.02 -22.48 -1.20
N ARG A 169 -12.19 -23.01 -0.87
CA ARG A 169 -13.47 -22.41 -1.25
C ARG A 169 -13.62 -20.94 -0.82
N GLY A 170 -13.15 -20.58 0.38
CA GLY A 170 -13.21 -19.20 0.87
C GLY A 170 -12.42 -18.22 0.00
N ALA A 171 -11.35 -18.69 -0.67
CA ALA A 171 -10.60 -17.87 -1.61
C ALA A 171 -11.35 -17.63 -2.93
N ILE A 172 -12.12 -18.61 -3.40
CA ILE A 172 -12.97 -18.46 -4.59
C ILE A 172 -14.06 -17.40 -4.33
N VAL A 173 -14.73 -17.49 -3.18
CA VAL A 173 -15.74 -16.52 -2.72
C VAL A 173 -15.14 -15.11 -2.61
N MET A 174 -13.97 -15.00 -1.99
CA MET A 174 -13.22 -13.76 -1.88
C MET A 174 -12.90 -13.14 -3.23
N PHE A 175 -12.37 -13.90 -4.20
CA PHE A 175 -12.06 -13.34 -5.52
C PHE A 175 -13.33 -12.90 -6.25
N ARG A 176 -14.43 -13.66 -6.13
CA ARG A 176 -15.71 -13.26 -6.72
C ARG A 176 -16.19 -11.94 -6.15
N TYR A 177 -16.14 -11.78 -4.83
CA TYR A 177 -16.45 -10.52 -4.17
C TYR A 177 -15.58 -9.37 -4.73
N ALA A 178 -14.27 -9.55 -4.73
CA ALA A 178 -13.31 -8.53 -5.15
C ALA A 178 -13.47 -8.10 -6.62
N ALA A 179 -13.83 -9.03 -7.51
CA ALA A 179 -14.02 -8.74 -8.93
C ALA A 179 -15.37 -8.08 -9.24
N THR A 180 -16.40 -8.28 -8.42
CA THR A 180 -17.79 -7.92 -8.78
C THR A 180 -18.42 -6.81 -7.94
N HIS A 181 -17.87 -6.50 -6.75
CA HIS A 181 -18.51 -5.57 -5.81
C HIS A 181 -17.91 -4.15 -5.83
N GLY A 182 -17.17 -3.80 -6.89
CA GLY A 182 -16.82 -2.42 -7.26
C GLY A 182 -15.95 -1.64 -6.25
N ARG A 183 -15.45 -2.27 -5.19
CA ARG A 183 -14.55 -1.67 -4.21
C ARG A 183 -13.17 -2.29 -4.30
N SER A 184 -12.16 -1.42 -4.33
CA SER A 184 -10.76 -1.85 -4.28
C SER A 184 -10.40 -2.24 -2.85
N ILE A 185 -10.20 -3.54 -2.58
CA ILE A 185 -9.53 -4.02 -1.36
C ILE A 185 -8.03 -4.01 -1.64
N PRO A 186 -7.20 -3.29 -0.85
CA PRO A 186 -5.78 -3.13 -1.17
C PRO A 186 -5.03 -4.45 -1.35
N HIS A 187 -5.36 -5.47 -0.55
CA HIS A 187 -4.66 -6.73 -0.53
C HIS A 187 -5.60 -7.93 -0.51
N ILE A 188 -5.24 -8.97 -1.26
CA ILE A 188 -5.99 -10.22 -1.29
C ILE A 188 -5.01 -11.39 -1.15
N VAL A 189 -5.33 -12.33 -0.27
CA VAL A 189 -4.51 -13.53 -0.05
C VAL A 189 -5.31 -14.78 -0.36
N ASN A 190 -4.91 -15.45 -1.43
CA ASN A 190 -5.44 -16.73 -1.86
C ASN A 190 -4.58 -17.86 -1.28
N ILE A 191 -5.18 -18.73 -0.46
CA ILE A 191 -4.54 -19.93 0.03
C ILE A 191 -5.26 -21.14 -0.57
N SER A 192 -4.59 -21.91 -1.41
CA SER A 192 -5.11 -23.16 -2.01
C SER A 192 -6.44 -23.07 -2.78
N ALA A 193 -6.76 -21.95 -3.45
CA ALA A 193 -7.95 -21.88 -4.30
C ALA A 193 -7.86 -22.78 -5.54
N ARG A 194 -8.98 -23.44 -5.86
CA ARG A 194 -9.17 -24.07 -7.17
C ARG A 194 -9.48 -23.02 -8.22
N PHE A 195 -8.90 -23.17 -9.41
CA PHE A 195 -9.18 -22.35 -10.58
C PHE A 195 -10.02 -23.13 -11.59
N TYR A 196 -9.59 -24.35 -11.94
CA TYR A 196 -10.25 -25.20 -12.92
C TYR A 196 -11.31 -26.08 -12.25
N MET A 197 -12.52 -25.54 -12.14
CA MET A 197 -13.62 -26.15 -11.39
C MET A 197 -14.08 -27.49 -11.96
N ILE A 198 -14.07 -27.64 -13.29
CA ILE A 198 -14.45 -28.86 -14.02
C ILE A 198 -13.73 -30.14 -13.53
N ASN A 199 -12.51 -29.99 -13.02
CA ASN A 199 -11.70 -31.10 -12.49
C ASN A 199 -12.28 -31.71 -11.20
N VAL A 200 -13.37 -31.18 -10.67
CA VAL A 200 -14.07 -31.80 -9.53
C VAL A 200 -14.81 -33.07 -9.95
N LYS A 201 -15.25 -33.15 -11.22
CA LYS A 201 -15.97 -34.32 -11.75
C LYS A 201 -15.12 -35.58 -11.72
N SER A 202 -13.81 -35.47 -11.97
CA SER A 202 -12.89 -36.62 -11.95
C SER A 202 -12.67 -37.23 -10.55
N ARG A 203 -13.25 -36.65 -9.49
CA ARG A 203 -13.17 -37.18 -8.12
C ARG A 203 -14.36 -38.02 -7.71
N HIS A 204 -15.44 -37.95 -8.49
CA HIS A 204 -16.69 -38.59 -8.16
C HIS A 204 -16.90 -39.73 -9.16
N ASP A 205 -17.20 -40.93 -8.66
CA ASP A 205 -17.55 -42.06 -9.51
C ASP A 205 -18.98 -41.84 -10.03
N GLU A 206 -19.13 -41.59 -11.33
CA GLU A 206 -20.43 -41.33 -11.96
C GLU A 206 -21.43 -42.46 -11.71
N ARG A 207 -20.95 -43.71 -11.58
CA ARG A 207 -21.81 -44.87 -11.30
C ARG A 207 -22.55 -44.75 -9.96
N ILE A 208 -21.96 -44.08 -8.96
CA ILE A 208 -22.61 -43.84 -7.67
C ILE A 208 -23.76 -42.86 -7.84
N LEU A 209 -23.57 -41.79 -8.63
CA LEU A 209 -24.61 -40.81 -8.90
C LEU A 209 -25.75 -41.41 -9.72
N GLU A 210 -25.45 -42.26 -10.69
CA GLU A 210 -26.45 -42.95 -11.51
C GLU A 210 -27.31 -43.93 -10.71
N THR A 211 -26.72 -44.62 -9.73
CA THR A 211 -27.41 -45.67 -8.96
C THR A 211 -28.11 -45.13 -7.71
N GLN A 212 -27.52 -44.14 -7.01
CA GLN A 212 -28.01 -43.62 -5.73
C GLN A 212 -28.59 -42.20 -5.83
N GLY A 213 -28.34 -41.48 -6.92
CA GLY A 213 -28.76 -40.08 -7.12
C GLY A 213 -27.87 -39.03 -6.43
N TYR A 214 -27.01 -39.44 -5.50
CA TYR A 214 -26.10 -38.55 -4.77
C TYR A 214 -24.82 -39.27 -4.33
N TYR A 215 -23.76 -38.50 -4.10
CA TYR A 215 -22.55 -38.94 -3.40
C TYR A 215 -22.61 -38.49 -1.93
N ASP A 216 -22.35 -39.41 -0.99
CA ASP A 216 -22.27 -39.10 0.43
C ASP A 216 -20.83 -38.74 0.82
N TRP A 217 -20.54 -37.44 0.88
CA TRP A 217 -19.23 -36.96 1.30
C TRP A 217 -19.18 -36.81 2.81
N LYS A 218 -18.53 -37.77 3.46
CA LYS A 218 -18.26 -37.76 4.90
C LYS A 218 -16.92 -37.09 5.20
N ALA A 219 -16.93 -36.18 6.16
CA ALA A 219 -15.76 -35.48 6.65
C ALA A 219 -15.84 -35.33 8.16
N ARG A 220 -14.71 -34.97 8.79
CA ARG A 220 -14.67 -34.61 10.20
C ARG A 220 -14.41 -33.12 10.35
N ALA A 221 -15.36 -32.38 10.90
CA ALA A 221 -15.30 -30.93 11.08
C ALA A 221 -15.51 -30.59 12.57
N ASN A 222 -14.60 -29.79 13.15
CA ASN A 222 -14.64 -29.41 14.56
C ASN A 222 -14.83 -30.60 15.53
N GLY A 223 -14.11 -31.70 15.26
CA GLY A 223 -14.19 -32.93 16.06
C GLY A 223 -15.44 -33.79 15.83
N LYS A 224 -16.43 -33.31 15.08
CA LYS A 224 -17.69 -33.99 14.77
C LYS A 224 -17.66 -34.60 13.37
N ASP A 225 -18.33 -35.74 13.21
CA ASP A 225 -18.56 -36.32 11.89
C ASP A 225 -19.70 -35.56 11.20
N VAL A 226 -19.42 -35.09 9.99
CA VAL A 226 -20.36 -34.36 9.14
C VAL A 226 -20.46 -35.08 7.80
N SER A 227 -21.64 -35.03 7.20
CA SER A 227 -21.91 -35.63 5.90
C SER A 227 -22.65 -34.61 5.04
N LEU A 228 -22.25 -34.54 3.77
CA LEU A 228 -22.91 -33.73 2.75
C LEU A 228 -23.30 -34.63 1.59
N LYS A 229 -24.59 -34.61 1.23
CA LYS A 229 -25.06 -35.27 0.02
C LYS A 229 -24.83 -34.35 -1.17
N ILE A 230 -24.12 -34.84 -2.16
CA ILE A 230 -23.80 -34.12 -3.39
C ILE A 230 -24.58 -34.75 -4.53
N SER A 231 -25.56 -34.03 -5.06
CA SER A 231 -26.31 -34.47 -6.23
C SER A 231 -25.52 -34.26 -7.54
N LYS A 232 -26.03 -34.79 -8.64
CA LYS A 232 -25.50 -34.49 -9.98
C LYS A 232 -25.59 -32.99 -10.31
N GLU A 233 -26.70 -32.35 -9.92
CA GLU A 233 -26.91 -30.92 -10.11
C GLU A 233 -25.88 -30.10 -9.33
N ASP A 234 -25.61 -30.46 -8.07
CA ASP A 234 -24.56 -29.82 -7.26
C ASP A 234 -23.18 -29.88 -7.94
N LEU A 235 -22.83 -31.02 -8.52
CA LEU A 235 -21.57 -31.19 -9.25
C LEU A 235 -21.51 -30.37 -10.53
N GLU A 236 -22.63 -30.25 -11.25
CA GLU A 236 -22.72 -29.41 -12.44
C GLU A 236 -22.61 -27.93 -12.10
N LEU A 237 -23.33 -27.47 -11.08
CA LEU A 237 -23.21 -26.09 -10.57
C LEU A 237 -21.78 -25.77 -10.13
N PHE A 238 -21.14 -26.67 -9.36
CA PHE A 238 -19.76 -26.48 -8.95
C PHE A 238 -18.81 -26.44 -10.15
N ALA A 239 -18.92 -27.40 -11.07
CA ALA A 239 -18.03 -27.54 -12.21
C ALA A 239 -18.14 -26.38 -13.21
N ASN A 240 -19.32 -25.76 -13.31
CA ASN A 240 -19.61 -24.66 -14.22
C ASN A 240 -19.28 -23.29 -13.62
N TRP A 241 -18.86 -23.21 -12.36
CA TRP A 241 -18.39 -21.97 -11.76
C TRP A 241 -17.15 -21.45 -12.49
N ASP A 242 -17.23 -20.23 -13.02
CA ASP A 242 -16.16 -19.62 -13.80
C ASP A 242 -15.29 -18.71 -12.94
N ASN A 243 -14.00 -19.03 -12.77
CA ASN A 243 -13.05 -18.21 -12.03
C ASN A 243 -12.34 -17.15 -12.90
N TYR A 244 -12.61 -17.05 -14.22
CA TYR A 244 -11.96 -16.06 -15.09
C TYR A 244 -12.35 -14.61 -14.77
N PHE A 245 -13.34 -14.36 -13.90
CA PHE A 245 -13.62 -13.02 -13.39
C PHE A 245 -12.42 -12.37 -12.70
N VAL A 246 -11.40 -13.13 -12.29
CA VAL A 246 -10.17 -12.56 -11.68
C VAL A 246 -9.38 -11.63 -12.60
N LYS A 247 -9.59 -11.70 -13.92
CA LYS A 247 -9.00 -10.74 -14.87
C LYS A 247 -9.54 -9.32 -14.68
N GLU A 248 -10.71 -9.19 -14.06
CA GLU A 248 -11.37 -7.91 -13.80
C GLU A 248 -10.95 -7.32 -12.44
N LEU A 249 -10.01 -7.94 -11.72
CA LEU A 249 -9.52 -7.41 -10.44
C LEU A 249 -8.88 -6.04 -10.66
N PRO A 250 -9.20 -5.03 -9.82
CA PRO A 250 -8.57 -3.73 -9.90
C PRO A 250 -7.04 -3.84 -9.79
N LEU A 251 -6.31 -3.18 -10.68
CA LEU A 251 -4.83 -3.13 -10.68
C LEU A 251 -4.25 -2.40 -9.45
N THR A 252 -5.11 -1.78 -8.67
CA THR A 252 -4.80 -1.13 -7.39
C THR A 252 -4.66 -2.13 -6.26
N MET A 253 -5.16 -3.35 -6.43
CA MET A 253 -4.98 -4.43 -5.47
C MET A 253 -3.57 -5.02 -5.58
N SER A 254 -3.22 -5.87 -4.63
CA SER A 254 -2.16 -6.85 -4.80
C SER A 254 -2.64 -8.24 -4.36
N VAL A 255 -2.19 -9.27 -5.08
CA VAL A 255 -2.61 -10.65 -4.82
C VAL A 255 -1.41 -11.49 -4.42
N LEU A 256 -1.51 -12.16 -3.27
CA LEU A 256 -0.61 -13.25 -2.88
C LEU A 256 -1.35 -14.58 -3.04
N THR A 257 -0.79 -15.51 -3.79
CA THR A 257 -1.21 -16.92 -3.73
C THR A 257 -0.18 -17.74 -2.98
N CYS A 258 -0.63 -18.44 -1.94
CA CYS A 258 0.11 -19.48 -1.25
C CYS A 258 -0.44 -20.84 -1.70
N HIS A 259 0.42 -21.76 -2.14
CA HIS A 259 -0.02 -23.11 -2.54
C HIS A 259 0.98 -24.20 -2.13
N GLY A 260 0.48 -25.29 -1.55
CA GLY A 260 1.28 -26.46 -1.18
C GLY A 260 1.62 -27.34 -2.39
N LEU A 261 2.88 -27.77 -2.52
CA LEU A 261 3.29 -28.63 -3.63
C LEU A 261 2.75 -30.07 -3.52
N GLU A 262 2.35 -30.49 -2.32
CA GLU A 262 1.77 -31.81 -2.06
C GLU A 262 0.23 -31.75 -1.92
N ASP A 263 -0.39 -30.67 -2.37
CA ASP A 263 -1.84 -30.51 -2.37
C ASP A 263 -2.51 -31.49 -3.34
N LYS A 264 -3.08 -32.57 -2.79
CA LYS A 264 -3.86 -33.59 -3.51
C LYS A 264 -5.32 -33.18 -3.72
N ILE A 265 -5.79 -32.12 -3.04
CA ILE A 265 -7.16 -31.60 -3.08
C ILE A 265 -7.28 -30.44 -4.07
N VAL A 266 -6.27 -29.64 -4.32
CA VAL A 266 -6.24 -28.65 -5.39
C VAL A 266 -4.87 -28.70 -6.05
N PRO A 267 -4.78 -29.16 -7.31
CA PRO A 267 -3.50 -29.24 -8.00
C PRO A 267 -2.78 -27.89 -8.08
N VAL A 268 -1.45 -27.87 -7.96
CA VAL A 268 -0.62 -26.65 -8.03
C VAL A 268 -0.81 -25.84 -9.33
N ARG A 269 -1.20 -26.48 -10.43
CA ARG A 269 -1.50 -25.79 -11.70
C ARG A 269 -2.62 -24.75 -11.58
N ASP A 270 -3.50 -24.91 -10.59
CA ASP A 270 -4.58 -23.96 -10.33
C ASP A 270 -4.02 -22.65 -9.76
N ALA A 271 -3.02 -22.72 -8.87
CA ALA A 271 -2.29 -21.53 -8.40
C ALA A 271 -1.54 -20.83 -9.54
N ALA A 272 -0.93 -21.60 -10.44
CA ALA A 272 -0.27 -21.06 -11.63
C ALA A 272 -1.26 -20.34 -12.56
N ALA A 273 -2.51 -20.82 -12.67
CA ALA A 273 -3.54 -20.15 -13.48
C ALA A 273 -3.88 -18.75 -12.93
N TYR A 274 -4.08 -18.63 -11.61
CA TYR A 274 -4.26 -17.31 -10.97
C TYR A 274 -3.04 -16.39 -11.23
N ALA A 275 -1.83 -16.91 -11.06
CA ALA A 275 -0.59 -16.14 -11.27
C ALA A 275 -0.41 -15.65 -12.72
N ASN A 276 -0.83 -16.46 -13.69
CA ASN A 276 -0.72 -16.12 -15.10
C ASN A 276 -1.76 -15.11 -15.58
N ILE A 277 -2.94 -15.07 -14.93
CA ILE A 277 -4.06 -14.20 -15.35
C ILE A 277 -4.03 -12.87 -14.60
N ILE A 278 -3.63 -12.85 -13.33
CA ILE A 278 -3.67 -11.64 -12.50
C ILE A 278 -2.34 -10.88 -12.66
N PRO A 279 -2.32 -9.66 -13.22
CA PRO A 279 -1.06 -8.92 -13.48
C PRO A 279 -0.32 -8.46 -12.21
N ILE A 280 -1.05 -8.34 -11.10
CA ILE A 280 -0.62 -7.81 -9.80
C ILE A 280 -0.36 -8.93 -8.78
N HIS A 281 0.21 -10.04 -9.24
CA HIS A 281 0.26 -11.31 -8.50
C HIS A 281 1.67 -11.67 -7.99
N THR A 282 1.72 -12.24 -6.79
CA THR A 282 2.88 -12.93 -6.23
C THR A 282 2.49 -14.37 -5.90
N LEU A 283 3.22 -15.34 -6.45
CA LEU A 283 3.03 -16.77 -6.18
C LEU A 283 4.10 -17.29 -5.21
N GLN A 284 3.66 -17.82 -4.07
CA GLN A 284 4.49 -18.55 -3.11
C GLN A 284 4.10 -20.04 -3.10
N LEU A 285 5.08 -20.89 -3.39
CA LEU A 285 4.94 -22.34 -3.32
C LEU A 285 5.58 -22.86 -2.03
N PHE A 286 4.96 -23.86 -1.42
CA PHE A 286 5.39 -24.47 -0.17
C PHE A 286 5.74 -25.95 -0.40
N PRO A 287 7.04 -26.30 -0.46
CA PRO A 287 7.47 -27.69 -0.53
C PRO A 287 6.98 -28.47 0.70
N GLY A 288 6.45 -29.68 0.48
CA GLY A 288 5.96 -30.55 1.57
C GLY A 288 4.55 -30.22 2.09
N ALA A 289 4.03 -29.02 1.85
CA ALA A 289 2.71 -28.64 2.34
C ALA A 289 1.58 -29.30 1.53
N ASP A 290 0.61 -29.84 2.25
CA ASP A 290 -0.65 -30.37 1.71
C ASP A 290 -1.73 -29.28 1.56
N HIS A 291 -2.97 -29.66 1.25
CA HIS A 291 -4.08 -28.70 1.11
C HIS A 291 -4.32 -27.87 2.37
N ASN A 292 -4.14 -28.51 3.52
CA ASN A 292 -4.48 -27.96 4.81
C ASN A 292 -3.27 -27.33 5.52
N TYR A 293 -2.07 -27.44 4.94
CA TYR A 293 -0.79 -27.02 5.51
C TYR A 293 -0.43 -27.72 6.83
N GLN A 294 -0.85 -28.97 7.02
CA GLN A 294 -0.53 -29.69 8.26
C GLN A 294 0.99 -29.79 8.45
N GLY A 295 1.50 -29.34 9.60
CA GLY A 295 2.94 -29.25 9.86
C GLY A 295 3.66 -28.03 9.26
N HIS A 296 2.94 -27.17 8.53
CA HIS A 296 3.46 -25.97 7.84
C HIS A 296 2.72 -24.67 8.23
N TYR A 297 1.98 -24.66 9.35
CA TYR A 297 1.16 -23.51 9.75
C TYR A 297 2.00 -22.27 10.02
N GLU A 298 3.08 -22.40 10.79
CA GLU A 298 3.98 -21.29 11.15
C GLU A 298 4.69 -20.72 9.92
N GLU A 299 5.09 -21.58 8.99
CA GLU A 299 5.72 -21.19 7.73
C GLU A 299 4.75 -20.37 6.87
N LEU A 300 3.53 -20.86 6.67
CA LEU A 300 2.47 -20.16 5.95
C LEU A 300 2.14 -18.81 6.61
N VAL A 301 1.93 -18.80 7.92
CA VAL A 301 1.60 -17.59 8.68
C VAL A 301 2.73 -16.57 8.60
N SER A 302 3.99 -17.01 8.65
CA SER A 302 5.15 -16.13 8.51
C SER A 302 5.21 -15.48 7.12
N VAL A 303 4.96 -16.24 6.04
CA VAL A 303 4.89 -15.69 4.68
C VAL A 303 3.77 -14.67 4.56
N VAL A 304 2.55 -15.02 5.02
CA VAL A 304 1.39 -14.13 4.91
C VAL A 304 1.59 -12.88 5.76
N SER A 305 2.17 -12.99 6.96
CA SER A 305 2.44 -11.82 7.81
C SER A 305 3.47 -10.88 7.17
N ARG A 306 4.58 -11.43 6.63
CA ARG A 306 5.61 -10.65 5.93
C ARG A 306 5.09 -9.94 4.68
N TYR A 307 4.05 -10.47 4.04
CA TYR A 307 3.41 -9.82 2.90
C TYR A 307 2.81 -8.47 3.27
N PHE A 308 2.32 -8.32 4.51
CA PHE A 308 1.75 -7.09 5.03
C PHE A 308 2.78 -6.17 5.71
N ASP A 309 4.06 -6.56 5.78
CA ASP A 309 5.11 -5.65 6.21
C ASP A 309 5.20 -4.46 5.25
N ILE A 310 5.34 -3.26 5.79
CA ILE A 310 5.34 -1.99 5.04
C ILE A 310 6.29 -2.02 3.83
N GLU A 311 7.48 -2.60 4.02
CA GLU A 311 8.50 -2.69 2.96
C GLU A 311 8.11 -3.67 1.85
N SER A 312 7.44 -4.78 2.18
CA SER A 312 6.94 -5.75 1.21
C SER A 312 5.80 -5.15 0.37
N ALA A 313 4.85 -4.47 1.02
CA ALA A 313 3.75 -3.80 0.32
C ALA A 313 4.26 -2.72 -0.67
N LYS A 314 5.28 -1.95 -0.26
CA LYS A 314 5.97 -0.98 -1.13
C LYS A 314 6.66 -1.65 -2.31
N GLU A 315 7.36 -2.76 -2.08
CA GLU A 315 8.07 -3.49 -3.13
C GLU A 315 7.13 -4.12 -4.16
N VAL A 316 5.99 -4.66 -3.73
CA VAL A 316 4.96 -5.19 -4.63
C VAL A 316 4.42 -4.09 -5.52
N PHE A 317 3.96 -2.97 -4.95
CA PHE A 317 3.47 -1.84 -5.74
C PHE A 317 4.54 -1.31 -6.71
N TRP A 318 5.79 -1.22 -6.26
CA TRP A 318 6.92 -0.82 -7.09
C TRP A 318 7.10 -1.72 -8.32
N ARG A 319 7.19 -3.05 -8.11
CA ARG A 319 7.42 -4.01 -9.19
C ARG A 319 6.34 -3.91 -10.25
N HIS A 320 5.09 -3.79 -9.83
CA HIS A 320 3.97 -3.65 -10.75
C HIS A 320 3.98 -2.28 -11.44
N GLY A 321 4.14 -1.19 -10.70
CA GLY A 321 4.19 0.16 -11.25
C GLY A 321 5.34 0.38 -12.24
N ALA A 322 6.46 -0.33 -12.10
CA ALA A 322 7.58 -0.31 -13.04
C ALA A 322 7.23 -0.95 -14.40
N GLY A 323 6.34 -1.95 -14.43
CA GLY A 323 5.90 -2.64 -15.64
C GLY A 323 4.64 -2.05 -16.31
N MET A 324 3.99 -1.04 -15.70
CA MET A 324 2.76 -0.44 -16.24
C MET A 324 2.99 0.55 -17.40
N SER A 325 4.21 1.07 -17.54
CA SER A 325 4.57 2.02 -18.58
C SER A 325 5.02 1.27 -19.82
N VAL A 326 4.45 1.60 -20.99
CA VAL A 326 4.71 0.88 -22.25
C VAL A 326 5.61 1.69 -23.18
N GLN A 327 5.71 3.02 -22.97
CA GLN A 327 6.50 3.89 -23.86
C GLN A 327 7.89 4.25 -23.33
N VAL A 328 8.00 4.43 -22.01
CA VAL A 328 9.25 4.79 -21.32
C VAL A 328 9.31 4.04 -20.00
N PRO A 329 10.48 3.71 -19.45
CA PRO A 329 10.55 3.23 -18.08
C PRO A 329 10.04 4.34 -17.14
N ARG A 330 9.34 3.94 -16.06
CA ARG A 330 8.85 4.93 -15.06
C ARG A 330 10.01 5.76 -14.51
N TRP A 331 11.08 5.10 -14.10
CA TRP A 331 12.30 5.73 -13.61
C TRP A 331 13.26 5.95 -14.76
N ILE A 332 13.65 7.20 -14.95
CA ILE A 332 14.55 7.59 -16.02
C ILE A 332 15.76 8.23 -15.34
N GLN A 333 16.94 7.69 -15.62
CA GLN A 333 18.18 8.23 -15.09
C GLN A 333 18.47 9.57 -15.79
N VAL A 334 18.40 10.66 -15.03
CA VAL A 334 18.84 11.99 -15.47
C VAL A 334 19.99 12.37 -14.55
N GLU A 335 21.20 12.39 -15.10
CA GLU A 335 22.40 12.60 -14.30
C GLU A 335 22.41 14.00 -13.64
N GLY A 336 22.77 14.01 -12.35
CA GLY A 336 22.69 15.21 -11.52
C GLY A 336 21.28 15.59 -11.04
N VAL A 337 20.25 14.80 -11.37
CA VAL A 337 18.85 15.05 -10.96
C VAL A 337 18.29 13.87 -10.18
N ARG A 338 17.76 14.16 -8.99
CA ARG A 338 17.15 13.15 -8.11
C ARG A 338 15.67 12.99 -8.41
N ASN A 339 15.12 11.84 -8.02
CA ASN A 339 13.68 11.60 -7.97
C ASN A 339 12.97 11.79 -9.34
N PHE A 340 13.70 11.62 -10.45
CA PHE A 340 13.19 11.83 -11.81
C PHE A 340 12.37 10.63 -12.30
N ARG A 341 11.10 10.88 -12.69
CA ARG A 341 10.22 9.85 -13.26
C ARG A 341 9.07 10.42 -14.09
N ASP A 342 8.51 9.59 -14.97
CA ASP A 342 7.23 9.84 -15.63
C ASP A 342 6.07 9.65 -14.63
N LEU A 343 5.13 10.60 -14.61
CA LEU A 343 3.88 10.50 -13.85
C LEU A 343 2.86 9.59 -14.55
N GLY A 344 3.08 9.29 -15.83
CA GLY A 344 2.27 8.47 -16.71
C GLY A 344 1.95 7.04 -16.26
N GLY A 345 1.00 6.45 -16.99
CA GLY A 345 0.80 5.01 -17.08
C GLY A 345 -0.26 4.42 -16.15
N TRP A 346 -0.73 5.18 -15.16
CA TRP A 346 -1.71 4.73 -14.17
C TRP A 346 -3.09 4.52 -14.76
N SER A 347 -3.72 3.39 -14.46
CA SER A 347 -5.10 3.14 -14.87
C SER A 347 -6.08 4.04 -14.12
N LEU A 348 -7.11 4.48 -14.82
CA LEU A 348 -8.24 5.19 -14.23
C LEU A 348 -9.20 4.20 -13.57
N ARG A 349 -10.08 4.71 -12.70
CA ARG A 349 -11.19 3.91 -12.16
C ARG A 349 -12.00 3.30 -13.32
N SER A 350 -12.16 1.98 -13.30
CA SER A 350 -12.88 1.25 -14.34
C SER A 350 -14.34 1.72 -14.37
N GLY A 351 -14.74 2.38 -15.46
CA GLY A 351 -16.14 2.63 -15.80
C GLY A 351 -16.63 1.54 -16.76
N SER A 352 -17.94 1.35 -16.84
CA SER A 352 -18.61 0.28 -17.61
C SER A 352 -18.31 0.23 -19.12
N ASN A 353 -17.50 1.14 -19.68
CA ASN A 353 -17.27 1.27 -21.12
C ASN A 353 -15.78 1.48 -21.54
N GLY A 354 -14.82 0.86 -20.86
CA GLY A 354 -13.44 0.75 -21.36
C GLY A 354 -12.36 0.94 -20.31
N THR A 355 -11.17 0.38 -20.57
CA THR A 355 -9.98 0.62 -19.75
C THR A 355 -9.38 1.96 -20.17
N ALA A 356 -9.20 2.94 -19.29
CA ALA A 356 -8.52 4.20 -19.61
C ALA A 356 -7.29 4.39 -18.72
N TYR A 357 -6.31 5.17 -19.16
CA TYR A 357 -5.09 5.44 -18.39
C TYR A 357 -4.61 6.89 -18.49
N PHE A 358 -3.85 7.32 -17.48
CA PHE A 358 -3.19 8.60 -17.42
C PHE A 358 -1.99 8.63 -18.37
N ARG A 359 -2.00 9.56 -19.32
CA ARG A 359 -1.09 9.60 -20.48
C ARG A 359 0.38 9.65 -20.05
N GLU A 360 1.17 8.77 -20.65
CA GLU A 360 2.63 8.71 -20.51
C GLU A 360 3.32 9.85 -21.25
N ARG A 361 4.55 10.18 -20.82
CA ARG A 361 5.45 11.16 -21.45
C ARG A 361 4.89 12.58 -21.57
N MET A 362 3.93 12.97 -20.73
CA MET A 362 3.41 14.34 -20.72
C MET A 362 3.88 15.15 -19.51
N ILE A 363 3.96 14.51 -18.34
CA ILE A 363 4.33 15.17 -17.10
C ILE A 363 5.43 14.35 -16.44
N PHE A 364 6.63 14.93 -16.41
CA PHE A 364 7.74 14.41 -15.64
C PHE A 364 7.84 15.16 -14.31
N ARG A 365 8.30 14.47 -13.27
CA ARG A 365 8.57 15.07 -11.96
C ARG A 365 9.97 14.75 -11.49
N CYS A 366 10.61 15.68 -10.79
CA CYS A 366 11.94 15.48 -10.21
C CYS A 366 12.21 16.37 -8.99
N GLY A 367 13.36 16.18 -8.35
CA GLY A 367 13.93 17.12 -7.38
C GLY A 367 14.65 18.29 -8.05
N ASP A 368 15.46 19.01 -7.28
CA ASP A 368 16.24 20.11 -7.81
C ASP A 368 17.14 19.68 -8.98
N ILE A 369 17.23 20.56 -9.98
CA ILE A 369 17.99 20.37 -11.22
C ILE A 369 19.27 21.22 -11.26
N THR A 370 19.62 21.90 -10.16
CA THR A 370 20.82 22.77 -10.11
C THR A 370 22.10 22.03 -10.53
N ASN A 371 22.22 20.75 -10.18
CA ASN A 371 23.40 19.93 -10.45
C ASN A 371 23.29 19.12 -11.76
N ILE A 372 22.32 19.39 -12.63
CA ILE A 372 22.13 18.63 -13.87
C ILE A 372 23.37 18.70 -14.78
N THR A 373 23.91 17.55 -15.17
CA THR A 373 25.09 17.45 -16.05
C THR A 373 24.69 17.63 -17.52
N ASP A 374 25.68 17.67 -18.42
CA ASP A 374 25.40 17.74 -19.86
C ASP A 374 24.73 16.45 -20.36
N GLU A 375 25.09 15.27 -19.81
CA GLU A 375 24.37 14.03 -20.06
C GLU A 375 22.91 14.13 -19.59
N GLY A 376 22.68 14.67 -18.38
CA GLY A 376 21.33 14.89 -17.87
C GLY A 376 20.49 15.77 -18.79
N ILE A 377 21.07 16.85 -19.32
CA ILE A 377 20.41 17.72 -20.31
C ILE A 377 20.10 16.96 -21.61
N MET A 378 21.02 16.11 -22.09
CA MET A 378 20.75 15.28 -23.27
C MET A 378 19.55 14.36 -23.05
N THR A 379 19.40 13.79 -21.86
CA THR A 379 18.22 13.00 -21.50
C THR A 379 16.95 13.85 -21.55
N LEU A 380 16.96 15.10 -21.07
CA LEU A 380 15.80 15.99 -21.18
C LEU A 380 15.40 16.26 -22.65
N TYR A 381 16.38 16.42 -23.55
CA TYR A 381 16.12 16.56 -24.99
C TYR A 381 15.54 15.28 -25.61
N GLN A 382 16.04 14.10 -25.25
CA GLN A 382 15.50 12.82 -25.72
C GLN A 382 14.05 12.61 -25.27
N LEU A 383 13.70 13.10 -24.09
CA LEU A 383 12.33 13.11 -23.58
C LEU A 383 11.45 14.21 -24.20
N ASN A 384 12.02 15.07 -25.05
CA ASN A 384 11.38 16.23 -25.68
C ASN A 384 10.77 17.20 -24.65
N ILE A 385 11.39 17.36 -23.48
CA ILE A 385 10.93 18.31 -22.46
C ILE A 385 11.18 19.74 -22.98
N ARG A 386 10.13 20.56 -22.99
CA ARG A 386 10.19 21.95 -23.49
C ARG A 386 10.02 23.01 -22.41
N ALA A 387 9.40 22.64 -21.30
CA ALA A 387 9.15 23.56 -20.19
C ALA A 387 9.50 22.90 -18.84
N ILE A 388 10.11 23.70 -17.96
CA ILE A 388 10.41 23.32 -16.58
C ILE A 388 9.67 24.29 -15.65
N PHE A 389 8.80 23.76 -14.80
CA PHE A 389 8.10 24.53 -13.78
C PHE A 389 8.76 24.33 -12.41
N ASP A 390 9.28 25.43 -11.86
CA ASP A 390 10.03 25.43 -10.60
C ASP A 390 9.16 26.01 -9.47
N PHE A 391 8.75 25.15 -8.53
CA PHE A 391 7.94 25.51 -7.37
C PHE A 391 8.74 26.09 -6.19
N ARG A 392 10.07 26.20 -6.31
CA ARG A 392 10.91 26.74 -5.24
C ARG A 392 10.72 28.24 -5.09
N SER A 393 10.79 28.69 -3.83
CA SER A 393 10.86 30.10 -3.50
C SER A 393 12.19 30.71 -3.95
N ILE A 394 12.25 32.03 -4.08
CA ILE A 394 13.48 32.74 -4.44
C ILE A 394 14.65 32.40 -3.49
N PRO A 395 14.49 32.39 -2.15
CA PRO A 395 15.58 32.03 -1.24
C PRO A 395 16.09 30.60 -1.42
N GLU A 396 15.22 29.63 -1.74
CA GLU A 396 15.64 28.25 -2.01
C GLU A 396 16.48 28.16 -3.28
N ILE A 397 16.11 28.92 -4.32
CA ILE A 397 16.86 28.98 -5.58
C ILE A 397 18.24 29.61 -5.32
N GLU A 398 18.29 30.78 -4.68
CA GLU A 398 19.54 31.48 -4.35
C GLU A 398 20.48 30.62 -3.49
N LYS A 399 19.93 29.95 -2.46
CA LYS A 399 20.70 29.05 -1.58
C LYS A 399 21.34 27.88 -2.34
N SER A 400 20.67 27.36 -3.36
CA SER A 400 21.20 26.28 -4.19
C SER A 400 22.21 26.74 -5.25
N GLY A 401 22.31 28.05 -5.52
CA GLY A 401 23.03 28.61 -6.67
C GLY A 401 22.18 28.73 -7.94
N GLY A 402 20.97 28.17 -7.91
CA GLY A 402 19.99 28.23 -8.99
C GLY A 402 20.36 27.35 -10.19
N PRO A 403 19.35 26.92 -10.98
CA PRO A 403 19.61 26.06 -12.11
C PRO A 403 20.24 26.84 -13.26
N ARG A 404 21.20 26.23 -13.96
CA ARG A 404 21.77 26.79 -15.18
C ARG A 404 20.71 26.89 -16.28
N ALA A 405 20.84 27.88 -17.16
CA ALA A 405 19.99 28.00 -18.34
C ALA A 405 20.23 26.83 -19.29
N ILE A 406 19.16 26.24 -19.82
CA ILE A 406 19.22 25.13 -20.77
C ILE A 406 18.62 25.62 -22.09
N THR A 407 19.45 25.71 -23.13
CA THR A 407 19.03 26.21 -24.45
C THR A 407 17.86 25.37 -25.00
N GLY A 408 16.78 26.02 -25.43
CA GLY A 408 15.61 25.33 -25.99
C GLY A 408 14.64 24.73 -24.98
N ILE A 409 14.92 24.86 -23.67
CA ILE A 409 13.98 24.52 -22.58
C ILE A 409 13.68 25.78 -21.77
N THR A 410 12.40 26.14 -21.68
CA THR A 410 11.98 27.32 -20.94
C THR A 410 11.73 26.99 -19.47
N ARG A 411 12.49 27.59 -18.56
CA ARG A 411 12.19 27.53 -17.12
C ARG A 411 11.17 28.62 -16.75
N ILE A 412 10.07 28.22 -16.12
CA ILE A 412 8.99 29.09 -15.66
C ILE A 412 8.96 29.01 -14.14
N ALA A 413 9.28 30.11 -13.47
CA ALA A 413 9.21 30.20 -12.02
C ALA A 413 7.74 30.31 -11.56
N VAL A 414 7.32 29.37 -10.72
CA VAL A 414 5.96 29.29 -10.17
C VAL A 414 6.03 29.05 -8.65
N PRO A 415 6.66 29.96 -7.88
CA PRO A 415 6.96 29.72 -6.47
C PRO A 415 5.67 29.60 -5.64
N ILE A 416 5.38 28.41 -5.12
CA ILE A 416 4.17 28.20 -4.29
C ILE A 416 4.20 29.03 -3.00
N PHE A 417 5.40 29.35 -2.53
CA PHE A 417 5.63 30.31 -1.46
C PHE A 417 6.52 31.41 -2.02
N SER A 418 6.00 32.63 -2.16
CA SER A 418 6.71 33.79 -2.71
C SER A 418 7.89 34.17 -1.81
N GLU A 419 7.59 34.36 -0.53
CA GLU A 419 8.53 34.52 0.56
C GLU A 419 8.12 33.49 1.60
N VAL A 420 8.92 32.44 1.77
CA VAL A 420 8.69 31.56 2.92
C VAL A 420 8.94 32.44 4.14
N ASP A 421 7.92 32.62 4.97
CA ASP A 421 8.13 33.16 6.30
C ASP A 421 9.07 32.18 7.03
N TYR A 422 10.35 32.52 7.05
CA TYR A 422 11.38 31.84 7.84
C TYR A 422 11.40 32.41 9.26
N SER A 423 10.32 33.08 9.69
CA SER A 423 10.10 33.36 11.09
C SER A 423 10.26 32.05 11.89
N PRO A 424 10.92 32.11 13.05
CA PRO A 424 11.00 30.97 13.96
C PRO A 424 9.64 30.31 14.20
N GLU A 425 8.56 31.09 14.19
CA GLU A 425 7.17 30.66 14.41
C GLU A 425 6.63 29.82 13.23
N ALA A 426 6.81 30.24 11.98
CA ALA A 426 6.34 29.49 10.81
C ALA A 426 7.16 28.21 10.55
N LEU A 427 8.47 28.25 10.85
CA LEU A 427 9.33 27.07 10.87
C LEU A 427 8.93 26.11 11.98
N ALA A 428 8.69 26.62 13.20
CA ALA A 428 8.23 25.82 14.34
C ALA A 428 6.87 25.17 14.04
N PHE A 429 5.91 25.91 13.48
CA PHE A 429 4.62 25.36 13.07
C PHE A 429 4.77 24.25 12.04
N ARG A 430 5.60 24.43 11.01
CA ARG A 430 5.86 23.38 10.02
C ARG A 430 6.53 22.16 10.65
N TRP A 431 7.51 22.37 11.52
CA TRP A 431 8.22 21.28 12.19
C TRP A 431 7.31 20.50 13.12
N GLU A 432 6.54 21.19 13.97
CA GLU A 432 5.53 20.61 14.85
C GLU A 432 4.52 19.75 14.07
N ASN A 433 3.99 20.28 12.97
CA ASN A 433 3.07 19.50 12.13
C ASN A 433 3.77 18.34 11.41
N TYR A 434 5.02 18.48 10.97
CA TYR A 434 5.74 17.34 10.43
C TYR A 434 5.96 16.23 11.48
N PHE A 435 6.14 16.58 12.75
CA PHE A 435 6.19 15.61 13.86
C PHE A 435 4.81 15.06 14.25
N GLY A 436 3.72 15.70 13.83
CA GLY A 436 2.33 15.31 14.09
C GLY A 436 1.82 14.12 13.27
N GLY A 437 2.71 13.36 12.61
CA GLY A 437 2.32 12.21 11.78
C GLY A 437 1.54 12.61 10.52
N ALA A 438 0.72 11.70 10.01
CA ALA A 438 0.06 11.87 8.71
C ALA A 438 -0.97 13.03 8.69
N ASP A 439 -1.69 13.29 9.78
CA ASP A 439 -2.60 14.45 9.89
C ASP A 439 -1.84 15.78 9.88
N GLY A 440 -0.65 15.80 10.48
CA GLY A 440 0.22 16.97 10.45
C GLY A 440 0.75 17.26 9.04
N PHE A 441 1.12 16.23 8.27
CA PHE A 441 1.41 16.41 6.83
C PHE A 441 0.21 16.93 6.04
N ALA A 442 -0.99 16.40 6.30
CA ALA A 442 -2.21 16.85 5.64
C ALA A 442 -2.45 18.36 5.85
N LYS A 443 -2.20 18.87 7.07
CA LYS A 443 -2.27 20.31 7.36
C LYS A 443 -1.24 21.12 6.58
N VAL A 444 0.01 20.64 6.48
CA VAL A 444 1.03 21.31 5.68
C VAL A 444 0.65 21.33 4.19
N TYR A 445 0.07 20.24 3.68
CA TYR A 445 -0.35 20.14 2.29
C TYR A 445 -1.58 20.98 2.01
N GLN A 446 -2.44 21.17 3.00
CA GLN A 446 -3.53 22.15 2.95
C GLN A 446 -2.97 23.57 2.74
N THR A 447 -1.90 23.96 3.43
CA THR A 447 -1.24 25.26 3.19
C THR A 447 -0.70 25.37 1.76
N ILE A 448 -0.13 24.29 1.20
CA ILE A 448 0.30 24.26 -0.22
C ILE A 448 -0.92 24.48 -1.13
N LEU A 449 -2.00 23.73 -0.92
CA LEU A 449 -3.23 23.83 -1.71
C LEU A 449 -3.89 25.21 -1.63
N SER A 450 -3.74 25.94 -0.53
CA SER A 450 -4.28 27.30 -0.42
C SER A 450 -3.44 28.34 -1.20
N ASN A 451 -2.12 28.14 -1.33
CA ASN A 451 -1.23 29.08 -2.03
C ASN A 451 -0.98 28.73 -3.50
N ALA A 452 -1.14 27.45 -3.85
CA ALA A 452 -0.88 26.95 -5.20
C ALA A 452 -1.79 27.45 -6.34
N PRO A 453 -3.06 27.88 -6.14
CA PRO A 453 -3.97 28.10 -7.25
C PRO A 453 -3.49 29.00 -8.40
N PRO A 454 -2.91 30.20 -8.16
CA PRO A 454 -2.41 31.05 -9.26
C PRO A 454 -1.29 30.36 -10.04
N HIS A 455 -0.45 29.57 -9.37
CA HIS A 455 0.68 28.87 -9.97
C HIS A 455 0.24 27.63 -10.76
N PHE A 456 -0.68 26.85 -10.22
CA PHE A 456 -1.25 25.68 -10.91
C PHE A 456 -2.03 26.10 -12.15
N SER A 457 -2.74 27.23 -12.08
CA SER A 457 -3.45 27.82 -13.23
C SER A 457 -2.51 28.11 -14.41
N VAL A 458 -1.30 28.64 -14.14
CA VAL A 458 -0.27 28.88 -15.17
C VAL A 458 0.15 27.57 -15.84
N ILE A 459 0.39 26.51 -15.05
CA ILE A 459 0.81 25.21 -15.57
C ILE A 459 -0.28 24.60 -16.44
N PHE A 460 -1.52 24.54 -15.94
CA PHE A 460 -2.64 23.95 -16.68
C PHE A 460 -2.92 24.69 -18.00
N ARG A 461 -2.88 26.03 -18.00
CA ARG A 461 -3.05 26.80 -19.24
C ARG A 461 -1.88 26.65 -20.19
N HIS A 462 -0.66 26.49 -19.68
CA HIS A 462 0.49 26.17 -20.52
C HIS A 462 0.32 24.82 -21.21
N MET A 463 -0.15 23.79 -20.49
CA MET A 463 -0.45 22.47 -21.03
C MET A 463 -1.48 22.54 -22.16
N LEU A 464 -2.59 23.26 -21.94
CA LEU A 464 -3.63 23.45 -22.95
C LEU A 464 -3.14 24.17 -24.20
N ARG A 465 -2.23 25.14 -24.06
CA ARG A 465 -1.60 25.84 -25.19
C ARG A 465 -0.57 25.00 -25.92
N ASN A 466 0.05 24.03 -25.24
CA ASN A 466 1.15 23.22 -25.76
C ASN A 466 0.88 21.71 -25.57
N PRO A 467 -0.22 21.16 -26.13
CA PRO A 467 -0.71 19.82 -25.80
C PRO A 467 0.19 18.66 -26.25
N GLN A 468 1.21 18.95 -27.06
CA GLN A 468 2.20 17.97 -27.55
C GLN A 468 3.60 18.17 -26.92
N SER A 469 3.71 19.07 -25.93
CA SER A 469 4.98 19.41 -25.30
C SER A 469 5.03 18.84 -23.87
N PRO A 470 5.83 17.80 -23.63
CA PRO A 470 6.09 17.32 -22.29
C PRO A 470 6.72 18.41 -21.41
N LEU A 471 6.33 18.40 -20.15
CA LEU A 471 6.85 19.33 -19.15
C LEU A 471 7.49 18.59 -17.99
N LEU A 472 8.39 19.28 -17.30
CA LEU A 472 9.03 18.84 -16.07
C LEU A 472 8.58 19.74 -14.92
N ILE A 473 8.18 19.14 -13.81
CA ILE A 473 7.76 19.89 -12.61
C ILE A 473 8.65 19.48 -11.45
N HIS A 474 9.17 20.45 -10.72
CA HIS A 474 10.02 20.16 -9.59
C HIS A 474 9.88 21.17 -8.44
N CYS A 475 10.39 20.74 -7.29
CA CYS A 475 10.70 21.59 -6.16
C CYS A 475 12.09 21.18 -5.65
N THR A 476 12.41 21.40 -4.38
CA THR A 476 13.73 21.02 -3.83
C THR A 476 13.94 19.49 -3.84
N ALA A 477 13.02 18.72 -3.27
CA ALA A 477 13.11 17.25 -3.24
C ALA A 477 12.25 16.57 -4.33
N GLY A 478 11.37 17.31 -5.00
CA GLY A 478 10.37 16.72 -5.90
C GLY A 478 9.28 15.94 -5.16
N LYS A 479 9.10 16.25 -3.87
CA LYS A 479 8.28 15.51 -2.92
C LYS A 479 6.97 16.21 -2.63
N ASP A 480 7.01 17.26 -1.81
CA ASP A 480 5.80 17.82 -1.19
C ASP A 480 5.00 18.69 -2.17
N ARG A 481 5.51 19.87 -2.57
CA ARG A 481 4.85 20.76 -3.54
C ARG A 481 4.56 20.07 -4.88
N THR A 482 5.55 19.34 -5.40
CA THR A 482 5.41 18.54 -6.62
C THR A 482 4.39 17.42 -6.44
N GLY A 483 4.39 16.74 -5.30
CA GLY A 483 3.45 15.66 -5.00
C GLY A 483 2.01 16.13 -4.88
N VAL A 484 1.77 17.30 -4.29
CA VAL A 484 0.43 17.92 -4.25
C VAL A 484 -0.07 18.26 -5.65
N PHE A 485 0.78 18.78 -6.53
CA PHE A 485 0.41 19.01 -7.93
C PHE A 485 0.10 17.68 -8.66
N CYS A 486 0.90 16.64 -8.44
CA CYS A 486 0.70 15.32 -9.02
C CYS A 486 -0.62 14.70 -8.53
N MET A 487 -0.89 14.77 -7.23
CA MET A 487 -2.15 14.34 -6.61
C MET A 487 -3.35 15.01 -7.29
N LEU A 488 -3.31 16.34 -7.42
CA LEU A 488 -4.38 17.12 -8.05
C LEU A 488 -4.61 16.70 -9.51
N THR A 489 -3.54 16.55 -10.27
CA THR A 489 -3.60 16.25 -11.71
C THR A 489 -4.08 14.82 -11.99
N LEU A 490 -3.59 13.84 -11.22
CA LEU A 490 -4.06 12.45 -11.30
C LEU A 490 -5.53 12.33 -10.89
N GLY A 491 -5.91 12.98 -9.78
CA GLY A 491 -7.28 13.00 -9.29
C GLY A 491 -8.27 13.68 -10.24
N LEU A 492 -7.88 14.78 -10.88
CA LEU A 492 -8.67 15.45 -11.92
C LEU A 492 -9.01 14.52 -13.09
N CYS A 493 -8.10 13.59 -13.41
CA CYS A 493 -8.26 12.60 -14.47
C CYS A 493 -8.96 11.31 -14.03
N GLY A 494 -9.34 11.16 -12.75
CA GLY A 494 -10.06 9.98 -12.27
C GLY A 494 -9.18 8.78 -11.92
N VAL A 495 -7.89 9.00 -11.65
CA VAL A 495 -7.02 7.99 -11.05
C VAL A 495 -7.47 7.73 -9.61
N ASP A 496 -7.44 6.47 -9.18
CA ASP A 496 -7.89 6.08 -7.85
C ASP A 496 -7.02 6.64 -6.72
N ASP A 497 -7.65 7.05 -5.62
CA ASP A 497 -6.99 7.61 -4.43
C ASP A 497 -5.86 6.70 -3.90
N GLU A 498 -6.01 5.37 -3.97
CA GLU A 498 -4.97 4.41 -3.58
C GLU A 498 -3.73 4.51 -4.49
N VAL A 499 -3.93 4.65 -5.80
CA VAL A 499 -2.84 4.83 -6.76
C VAL A 499 -2.14 6.17 -6.55
N ILE A 500 -2.90 7.23 -6.27
CA ILE A 500 -2.35 8.55 -5.98
C ILE A 500 -1.45 8.49 -4.73
N CYS A 501 -1.92 7.85 -3.65
CA CYS A 501 -1.15 7.71 -2.41
C CYS A 501 0.13 6.89 -2.64
N ARG A 502 0.04 5.80 -3.41
CA ARG A 502 1.17 4.93 -3.71
C ARG A 502 2.16 5.55 -4.70
N GLU A 503 1.72 6.31 -5.70
CA GLU A 503 2.61 7.09 -6.58
C GLU A 503 3.39 8.11 -5.76
N TYR A 504 2.74 8.80 -4.83
CA TYR A 504 3.40 9.73 -3.95
C TYR A 504 4.45 9.05 -3.04
N GLU A 505 4.13 7.85 -2.52
CA GLU A 505 5.03 7.02 -1.71
C GLU A 505 6.34 6.66 -2.45
N LEU A 506 6.32 6.59 -3.80
CA LEU A 506 7.51 6.34 -4.62
C LEU A 506 8.65 7.36 -4.41
N THR A 507 8.35 8.55 -3.91
CA THR A 507 9.40 9.54 -3.60
C THR A 507 10.35 9.10 -2.49
N GLU A 508 10.01 8.10 -1.68
CA GLU A 508 10.97 7.50 -0.74
C GLU A 508 12.14 6.80 -1.44
N ARG A 509 11.90 6.19 -2.62
CA ARG A 509 12.95 5.52 -3.42
C ARG A 509 13.75 6.48 -4.28
N GLY A 510 13.10 7.51 -4.79
CA GLY A 510 13.74 8.52 -5.64
C GLY A 510 14.72 9.42 -4.90
N TYR A 511 14.85 9.28 -3.58
CA TYR A 511 15.73 10.08 -2.74
C TYR A 511 16.80 9.17 -2.11
N TRP A 512 17.95 9.07 -2.78
CA TRP A 512 19.16 8.48 -2.19
C TRP A 512 20.02 9.59 -1.59
N VAL A 513 20.74 9.27 -0.51
CA VAL A 513 21.81 10.12 0.04
C VAL A 513 23.04 9.85 -0.83
N GLU A 514 23.57 10.89 -1.48
CA GLU A 514 24.81 10.77 -2.28
C GLU A 514 26.01 10.42 -1.41
N ASP A 515 26.99 9.73 -1.98
CA ASP A 515 28.26 9.41 -1.32
C ASP A 515 28.96 10.65 -0.75
N GLN A 516 28.80 11.82 -1.38
CA GLN A 516 29.31 13.09 -0.84
C GLN A 516 28.60 13.54 0.45
N GLN A 517 27.30 13.30 0.60
CA GLN A 517 26.58 13.54 1.86
C GLN A 517 26.92 12.48 2.90
N ILE A 518 27.12 11.22 2.49
CA ILE A 518 27.66 10.16 3.36
C ILE A 518 29.06 10.54 3.85
N GLN A 519 29.89 11.11 2.98
CA GLN A 519 31.21 11.63 3.32
C GLN A 519 31.12 12.86 4.23
N ALA A 520 30.18 13.78 4.00
CA ALA A 520 29.95 14.92 4.90
C ALA A 520 29.48 14.46 6.30
N TYR A 521 28.61 13.45 6.37
CA TYR A 521 28.21 12.84 7.65
C TYR A 521 29.34 12.04 8.29
N SER A 522 30.13 11.33 7.49
CA SER A 522 31.36 10.64 7.91
C SER A 522 32.33 11.62 8.56
N GLN A 523 32.54 12.79 7.94
CA GLN A 523 33.39 13.86 8.48
C GLN A 523 32.78 14.51 9.73
N ALA A 524 31.49 14.84 9.72
CA ALA A 524 30.82 15.49 10.84
C ALA A 524 30.68 14.59 12.08
N LEU A 525 30.53 13.28 11.88
CA LEU A 525 30.34 12.29 12.94
C LEU A 525 31.61 11.50 13.29
N ASN A 526 32.72 11.78 12.59
CA ASN A 526 34.01 11.10 12.72
C ASN A 526 33.90 9.57 12.61
N LYS A 527 33.22 9.11 11.55
CA LYS A 527 32.95 7.69 11.22
C LYS A 527 33.34 7.40 9.79
N THR A 528 33.63 6.16 9.42
CA THR A 528 33.90 5.85 7.99
C THR A 528 32.62 5.92 7.15
N PRO A 529 32.70 6.22 5.84
CA PRO A 529 31.56 6.16 4.95
C PRO A 529 30.83 4.81 5.00
N GLU A 530 31.55 3.69 5.14
CA GLU A 530 30.98 2.35 5.27
C GLU A 530 30.25 2.15 6.61
N GLU A 531 30.76 2.73 7.70
CA GLU A 531 30.06 2.73 8.99
C GLU A 531 28.78 3.56 8.93
N ILE A 532 28.81 4.73 8.30
CA ILE A 532 27.63 5.58 8.08
C ILE A 532 26.62 4.89 7.17
N GLN A 533 27.08 4.29 6.07
CA GLN A 533 26.22 3.56 5.13
C GLN A 533 25.62 2.32 5.79
N ARG A 534 26.39 1.56 6.58
CA ARG A 534 25.91 0.41 7.36
C ARG A 534 24.95 0.83 8.47
N PHE A 535 25.20 1.96 9.13
CA PHE A 535 24.31 2.54 10.13
C PHE A 535 22.99 2.97 9.50
N MET A 536 23.01 3.77 8.42
CA MET A 536 21.83 4.20 7.67
C MET A 536 21.07 3.02 7.03
N SER A 537 21.78 1.96 6.64
CA SER A 537 21.20 0.73 6.07
C SER A 537 20.81 -0.30 7.13
N SER A 538 21.14 -0.06 8.41
CA SER A 538 20.85 -1.01 9.48
C SER A 538 19.33 -1.12 9.69
N LYS A 539 18.87 -2.34 9.96
CA LYS A 539 17.47 -2.60 10.28
C LYS A 539 17.00 -1.74 11.46
N PHE A 540 17.87 -1.51 12.45
CA PHE A 540 17.57 -0.69 13.62
C PHE A 540 17.40 0.79 13.29
N VAL A 541 18.26 1.40 12.47
CA VAL A 541 18.09 2.80 12.06
C VAL A 541 16.95 2.95 11.05
N ARG A 542 16.70 1.98 10.18
CA ARG A 542 15.51 1.98 9.31
C ARG A 542 14.22 1.89 10.13
N ILE A 543 14.19 1.05 11.18
CA ILE A 543 13.06 0.95 12.12
C ILE A 543 12.97 2.20 12.99
N PHE A 544 14.08 2.73 13.51
CA PHE A 544 14.12 3.96 14.31
C PHE A 544 13.73 5.18 13.46
N ILE A 545 14.14 5.25 12.20
CA ILE A 545 13.65 6.24 11.22
C ILE A 545 12.18 5.95 10.88
N ALA A 546 11.73 4.71 10.81
CA ALA A 546 10.32 4.36 10.58
C ALA A 546 9.40 4.76 11.74
N VAL A 547 9.89 4.60 12.95
CA VAL A 547 9.16 4.78 14.21
C VAL A 547 9.28 6.21 14.71
N CYS A 548 10.45 6.84 14.56
CA CYS A 548 10.77 8.17 15.12
C CYS A 548 10.90 9.28 14.07
N ILE A 549 11.08 8.96 12.78
CA ILE A 549 11.06 9.98 11.71
C ILE A 549 9.77 9.82 10.89
N PRO A 550 8.97 10.88 10.71
CA PRO A 550 7.73 10.89 9.90
C PRO A 550 7.89 10.49 8.41
N ASN A 551 9.08 10.02 8.00
CA ASN A 551 9.44 9.69 6.63
C ASN A 551 8.84 8.39 6.10
N LEU A 552 8.37 7.46 6.93
CA LEU A 552 7.79 6.18 6.49
C LEU A 552 6.25 6.16 6.34
N ARG A 553 5.57 7.30 6.48
CA ARG A 553 4.09 7.39 6.42
C ARG A 553 3.60 8.18 5.21
N ARG A 554 4.29 8.09 4.07
CA ARG A 554 3.98 8.94 2.90
C ARG A 554 2.65 8.57 2.24
N TYR A 555 2.36 7.28 2.14
CA TYR A 555 1.04 6.81 1.73
C TYR A 555 -0.07 7.35 2.67
N GLU A 556 0.08 7.20 3.99
CA GLU A 556 -0.94 7.67 4.94
C GLU A 556 -1.07 9.19 5.01
N ALA A 557 0.03 9.91 4.87
CA ALA A 557 0.03 11.37 4.78
C ALA A 557 -0.75 11.85 3.56
N MET A 558 -0.56 11.21 2.40
CA MET A 558 -1.32 11.55 1.19
C MET A 558 -2.80 11.16 1.33
N LYS A 559 -3.10 10.02 1.95
CA LYS A 559 -4.47 9.58 2.23
C LYS A 559 -5.22 10.54 3.15
N ALA A 560 -4.56 10.98 4.23
CA ALA A 560 -5.06 12.03 5.11
C ALA A 560 -5.28 13.35 4.35
N THR A 561 -4.34 13.71 3.46
CA THR A 561 -4.45 14.90 2.60
C THR A 561 -5.65 14.82 1.68
N LEU A 562 -5.88 13.70 1.00
CA LEU A 562 -7.04 13.48 0.12
C LEU A 562 -8.37 13.60 0.89
N THR A 563 -8.40 13.05 2.11
CA THR A 563 -9.57 13.13 2.99
C THR A 563 -9.87 14.58 3.35
N LEU A 564 -8.86 15.33 3.82
CA LEU A 564 -8.99 16.74 4.16
C LEU A 564 -9.31 17.62 2.93
N PHE A 565 -8.69 17.32 1.80
CA PHE A 565 -8.91 18.01 0.53
C PHE A 565 -10.38 17.90 0.10
N ARG A 566 -10.95 16.70 0.10
CA ARG A 566 -12.35 16.48 -0.27
C ARG A 566 -13.31 17.14 0.72
N ALA A 567 -12.99 17.08 2.02
CA ALA A 567 -13.78 17.76 3.04
C ALA A 567 -13.77 19.29 2.88
N THR A 568 -12.67 19.86 2.38
CA THR A 568 -12.50 21.32 2.26
C THR A 568 -12.98 21.87 0.93
N TYR A 569 -12.70 21.17 -0.18
CA TYR A 569 -12.89 21.66 -1.54
C TYR A 569 -13.91 20.85 -2.36
N GLY A 570 -14.47 19.77 -1.81
CA GLY A 570 -15.38 18.86 -2.50
C GLY A 570 -14.62 17.90 -3.43
N SER A 571 -14.46 18.28 -4.69
CA SER A 571 -13.86 17.47 -5.74
C SER A 571 -12.63 18.13 -6.38
N PHE A 572 -11.84 17.32 -7.09
CA PHE A 572 -10.70 17.82 -7.88
C PHE A 572 -11.14 18.83 -8.94
N GLU A 573 -12.31 18.62 -9.55
CA GLU A 573 -12.87 19.51 -10.56
C GLU A 573 -13.31 20.85 -9.96
N GLU A 574 -14.00 20.82 -8.83
CA GLU A 574 -14.38 22.04 -8.09
C GLU A 574 -13.16 22.84 -7.66
N TYR A 575 -12.12 22.19 -7.11
CA TYR A 575 -10.89 22.90 -6.76
C TYR A 575 -10.24 23.58 -7.98
N VAL A 576 -10.11 22.87 -9.11
CA VAL A 576 -9.47 23.43 -10.31
C VAL A 576 -10.31 24.55 -10.93
N ARG A 577 -11.64 24.45 -10.91
CA ARG A 577 -12.53 25.49 -11.41
C ARG A 577 -12.57 26.70 -10.47
N ASP A 578 -12.85 26.47 -9.20
CA ASP A 578 -13.23 27.50 -8.26
C ASP A 578 -12.01 28.17 -7.60
N GLN A 579 -10.92 27.41 -7.38
CA GLN A 579 -9.68 27.95 -6.81
C GLN A 579 -8.67 28.33 -7.90
N CYS A 580 -8.40 27.43 -8.87
CA CYS A 580 -7.42 27.73 -9.95
C CYS A 580 -8.01 28.60 -11.08
N GLY A 581 -9.34 28.84 -11.08
CA GLY A 581 -10.02 29.71 -12.02
C GLY A 581 -10.06 29.17 -13.45
N LEU A 582 -10.06 27.84 -13.63
CA LEU A 582 -10.23 27.22 -14.94
C LEU A 582 -11.70 27.14 -15.34
N SER A 583 -12.01 27.38 -16.60
CA SER A 583 -13.33 27.13 -17.17
C SER A 583 -13.60 25.62 -17.34
N GLU A 584 -14.87 25.25 -17.46
CA GLU A 584 -15.26 23.86 -17.74
C GLU A 584 -14.63 23.33 -19.04
N GLN A 585 -14.51 24.19 -20.07
CA GLN A 585 -13.84 23.84 -21.33
C GLN A 585 -12.35 23.55 -21.13
N GLU A 586 -11.67 24.33 -20.29
CA GLU A 586 -10.26 24.09 -19.94
C GLU A 586 -10.10 22.75 -19.19
N VAL A 587 -10.99 22.44 -18.24
CA VAL A 587 -10.99 21.16 -17.51
C VAL A 587 -11.22 19.98 -18.45
N ILE A 588 -12.20 20.06 -19.34
CA ILE A 588 -12.46 19.03 -20.36
C ILE A 588 -11.24 18.87 -21.28
N GLY A 589 -10.63 19.98 -21.70
CA GLY A 589 -9.41 19.98 -22.51
C GLY A 589 -8.25 19.27 -21.83
N LEU A 590 -8.03 19.52 -20.54
CA LEU A 590 -7.00 18.85 -19.75
C LEU A 590 -7.24 17.35 -19.67
N ARG A 591 -8.46 16.92 -19.34
CA ARG A 591 -8.82 15.49 -19.30
C ARG A 591 -8.61 14.83 -20.65
N ARG A 592 -9.06 15.45 -21.74
CA ARG A 592 -8.85 14.93 -23.11
C ARG A 592 -7.37 14.79 -23.46
N MET A 593 -6.55 15.71 -22.99
CA MET A 593 -5.10 15.68 -23.21
C MET A 593 -4.42 14.62 -22.33
N LEU A 594 -4.84 14.45 -21.08
CA LEU A 594 -4.16 13.59 -20.09
C LEU A 594 -4.72 12.18 -19.98
N VAL A 595 -5.88 11.89 -20.57
CA VAL A 595 -6.50 10.56 -20.54
C VAL A 595 -6.37 9.90 -21.91
N VAL A 596 -6.08 8.60 -21.90
CA VAL A 596 -6.04 7.75 -23.09
C VAL A 596 -6.95 6.54 -22.88
N GLU A 597 -7.89 6.35 -23.80
CA GLU A 597 -8.75 5.15 -23.86
C GLU A 597 -7.95 3.95 -24.38
N ALA A 598 -8.02 2.81 -23.70
CA ALA A 598 -7.36 1.57 -24.10
C ALA A 598 -8.06 1.01 -25.35
N GLY A 599 -7.36 1.09 -26.47
CA GLY A 599 -7.89 0.85 -27.81
C GLY A 599 -7.35 1.87 -28.81
N ALA A 600 -6.96 3.07 -28.33
CA ALA A 600 -6.21 4.02 -29.14
C ALA A 600 -4.78 3.50 -29.38
N THR A 601 -4.49 3.12 -30.63
CA THR A 601 -3.14 2.77 -31.07
C THR A 601 -2.24 3.99 -30.97
N VAL A 602 -1.31 4.00 -30.01
CA VAL A 602 -0.13 4.86 -30.08
C VAL A 602 1.03 4.00 -30.61
N GLY A 603 1.34 4.11 -31.90
CA GLY A 603 2.59 3.60 -32.47
C GLY A 603 2.79 2.09 -32.57
N GLY A 604 1.72 1.29 -32.74
CA GLY A 604 1.84 -0.16 -32.97
C GLY A 604 2.15 -1.02 -31.74
N LEU A 605 2.48 -0.40 -30.60
CA LEU A 605 2.53 -1.06 -29.31
C LEU A 605 1.11 -1.12 -28.74
N ARG A 606 0.43 -2.26 -28.90
CA ARG A 606 -0.74 -2.56 -28.07
C ARG A 606 -0.24 -2.63 -26.63
N ARG A 607 -0.82 -1.86 -25.71
CA ARG A 607 -0.89 -2.32 -24.32
C ARG A 607 -1.45 -3.74 -24.40
N PRO A 608 -0.82 -4.76 -23.78
CA PRO A 608 -1.49 -6.03 -23.61
C PRO A 608 -2.91 -5.73 -23.13
N ARG A 609 -3.92 -6.41 -23.70
CA ARG A 609 -5.19 -6.48 -22.96
C ARG A 609 -4.79 -7.11 -21.63
N LEU A 610 -4.77 -6.28 -20.59
CA LEU A 610 -4.31 -6.66 -19.26
C LEU A 610 -5.09 -7.86 -18.77
#